data_AF-R7VEA1-F1
#
_entry.id   AF-R7VEA1-F1
#
_cell.length_a   1.000
_cell.length_b   1.000
_cell.length_c   1.000
_cell.angle_alpha   90.00
_cell.angle_beta   90.00
_cell.angle_gamma   90.00
#
_symmetry.space_group_name_H-M   'P 1'
#
loop_
_entity.id
_entity.type
_entity.pdbx_description
1 polymer ?
#
loop_
_entity_poly.entity_id
_entity_poly.type
_entity_poly.pdbx_seq_one_letter_code
_entity_poly.pdbx_strand_id
1 'polypeptide(L)'
;LFLEGVDTVKAAVRQAREAKLFVVFVIIDSPTNKDSILDIRVPLFKPGNQLPEIRSYLDSFPFPFYVILRDINSLPHTLSDALRQWFELVTAADA
;
A
#
# COMPACT_ATOMS: atom_id res chain seq x y z
N LEU A 1 -19.82 4.76 -8.59
CA LEU A 1 -19.20 6.10 -8.70
C LEU A 1 -17.83 6.24 -8.01
N PHE A 2 -17.25 5.21 -7.37
CA PHE A 2 -15.98 5.34 -6.62
C PHE A 2 -14.85 4.36 -7.04
N LEU A 3 -15.00 3.63 -8.15
CA LEU A 3 -13.97 2.68 -8.62
C LEU A 3 -12.93 3.32 -9.55
N GLU A 4 -13.27 4.44 -10.19
CA GLU A 4 -12.43 5.07 -11.22
C GLU A 4 -11.05 5.45 -10.68
N GLY A 5 -10.99 6.00 -9.46
CA GLY A 5 -9.73 6.37 -8.82
C GLY A 5 -8.78 5.19 -8.59
N VAL A 6 -9.31 4.02 -8.20
CA VAL A 6 -8.47 2.84 -7.93
C VAL A 6 -7.83 2.33 -9.21
N ASP A 7 -8.58 2.28 -10.31
CA ASP A 7 -8.08 1.81 -11.59
C ASP A 7 -7.08 2.81 -12.20
N THR A 8 -7.33 4.12 -12.06
CA THR A 8 -6.36 5.16 -12.43
C THR A 8 -5.05 5.03 -11.64
N VAL A 9 -5.12 4.85 -10.32
CA VAL A 9 -3.92 4.68 -9.48
C VAL A 9 -3.17 3.39 -9.86
N LYS A 10 -3.88 2.27 -10.05
CA LYS A 10 -3.26 1.02 -10.50
C LYS A 10 -2.57 1.15 -11.86
N ALA A 11 -3.20 1.86 -12.79
CA ALA A 11 -2.59 2.15 -14.10
C ALA A 11 -1.33 3.00 -13.96
N ALA A 12 -1.35 4.04 -13.12
CA ALA A 12 -0.19 4.88 -12.85
C ALA A 12 0.95 4.09 -12.17
N VAL A 13 0.64 3.23 -11.19
CA VAL A 13 1.63 2.35 -10.54
C VAL A 13 2.27 1.40 -11.55
N ARG A 14 1.47 0.85 -12.48
CA ARG A 14 1.99 0.00 -13.56
C ARG A 14 2.94 0.78 -14.47
N GLN A 15 2.55 1.99 -14.88
CA GLN A 15 3.38 2.86 -15.73
C GLN A 15 4.70 3.24 -15.05
N ALA A 16 4.66 3.59 -13.75
CA ALA A 16 5.86 3.89 -12.98
C ALA A 16 6.83 2.70 -12.97
N ARG A 17 6.32 1.48 -12.77
CA ARG A 17 7.13 0.25 -12.80
C ARG A 17 7.76 0.00 -14.18
N GLU A 18 7.00 0.19 -15.25
CA GLU A 18 7.51 0.08 -16.64
C GLU A 18 8.62 1.10 -16.91
N ALA A 19 8.51 2.30 -16.34
CA ALA A 19 9.54 3.34 -16.36
C ALA A 19 10.71 3.09 -15.40
N LYS A 20 10.79 1.91 -14.77
CA LYS A 20 11.80 1.54 -13.75
C LYS A 20 11.82 2.48 -12.54
N LEU A 21 10.70 3.12 -12.22
CA LEU A 21 10.50 3.89 -11.00
C LEU A 21 9.95 2.96 -9.91
N PHE A 22 10.67 2.90 -8.79
CA PHE A 22 10.24 2.18 -7.61
C PHE A 22 9.53 3.13 -6.64
N VAL A 23 8.23 2.91 -6.44
CA VAL A 23 7.40 3.75 -5.57
C VAL A 23 7.09 2.99 -4.29
N VAL A 24 7.38 3.61 -3.14
CA VAL A 24 7.02 3.09 -1.80
C VAL A 24 6.06 4.06 -1.15
N PHE A 25 4.93 3.54 -0.65
CA PHE A 25 3.95 4.34 0.07
C PHE A 25 4.20 4.28 1.58
N VAL A 26 4.51 5.41 2.21
CA VAL A 26 4.68 5.49 3.67
C VAL A 26 3.36 5.91 4.30
N ILE A 27 2.74 5.00 5.05
CA ILE A 27 1.50 5.21 5.78
C ILE A 27 1.85 5.62 7.20
N ILE A 28 1.48 6.82 7.61
CA ILE A 28 1.69 7.29 9.00
C ILE A 28 0.47 6.87 9.82
N ASP A 29 0.68 5.98 10.79
CA ASP A 29 -0.38 5.37 11.61
C ASP A 29 -0.11 5.65 13.09
N SER A 30 -0.83 6.61 13.70
CA SER A 30 -0.60 6.90 15.12
C SER A 30 -1.25 5.84 16.01
N PRO A 31 -0.49 5.14 16.88
CA PRO A 31 -1.04 4.11 17.76
C PRO A 31 -1.97 4.67 18.85
N THR A 32 -1.94 5.98 19.10
CA THR A 32 -2.85 6.67 20.02
C THR A 32 -4.19 7.02 19.37
N ASN A 33 -4.26 6.98 18.04
CA ASN A 33 -5.48 7.28 17.33
C ASN A 33 -6.36 6.03 17.23
N LYS A 34 -7.67 6.17 17.46
CA LYS A 34 -8.62 5.06 17.33
C LYS A 34 -8.91 4.69 15.87
N ASP A 35 -8.45 5.52 14.94
CA ASP A 35 -8.65 5.36 13.50
C ASP A 35 -7.38 4.82 12.83
N SER A 36 -6.86 3.68 13.32
CA SER A 36 -5.70 3.04 12.69
C SER A 36 -6.06 2.56 11.29
N ILE A 37 -5.11 2.68 10.36
CA ILE A 37 -5.27 2.12 9.00
C ILE A 37 -5.58 0.62 9.04
N LEU A 38 -5.07 -0.09 10.05
CA LEU A 38 -5.28 -1.53 10.25
C LEU A 38 -6.74 -1.87 10.58
N ASP A 39 -7.48 -0.92 11.16
CA ASP A 39 -8.84 -1.10 11.60
C ASP A 39 -9.86 -0.68 10.53
N ILE A 40 -9.42 -0.06 9.44
CA ILE A 40 -10.31 0.40 8.36
C ILE A 40 -10.91 -0.82 7.65
N ARG A 41 -12.24 -0.87 7.67
CA ARG A 41 -13.05 -1.89 7.00
C ARG A 41 -13.81 -1.28 5.83
N VAL A 42 -13.77 -1.94 4.68
CA VAL A 42 -14.47 -1.52 3.47
C VAL A 42 -15.51 -2.56 3.08
N PRO A 43 -16.77 -2.16 2.83
CA PRO A 43 -17.78 -3.05 2.26
C PRO A 43 -17.56 -3.24 0.76
N LEU A 44 -17.42 -4.49 0.33
CA LEU A 44 -17.42 -4.91 -1.07
C LEU A 44 -18.81 -5.40 -1.44
N PHE A 45 -19.51 -4.59 -2.22
CA PHE A 45 -20.85 -4.91 -2.72
C PHE A 45 -20.73 -5.82 -3.94
N LYS A 46 -21.27 -7.04 -3.83
CA LYS A 46 -21.38 -7.97 -4.95
C LYS A 46 -22.66 -7.68 -5.74
N PRO A 47 -22.68 -7.95 -7.06
CA PRO A 47 -23.90 -7.83 -7.86
C PRO A 47 -24.96 -8.86 -7.44
N GLY A 48 -26.23 -8.46 -7.52
CA GLY A 48 -27.34 -9.20 -6.89
C GLY A 48 -27.47 -8.81 -5.42
N ASN A 49 -28.67 -8.90 -4.87
CA ASN A 49 -29.07 -8.34 -3.56
C ASN A 49 -28.43 -9.06 -2.34
N GLN A 50 -27.16 -9.43 -2.43
CA GLN A 50 -26.37 -10.14 -1.44
C GLN A 50 -25.81 -9.17 -0.40
N LEU A 51 -25.56 -9.70 0.80
CA LEU A 51 -24.90 -8.94 1.86
C LEU A 51 -23.48 -8.52 1.43
N PRO A 52 -23.07 -7.28 1.71
CA PRO A 52 -21.72 -6.82 1.39
C PRO A 52 -20.68 -7.60 2.18
N GLU A 53 -19.59 -7.95 1.51
CA GLU A 53 -18.44 -8.58 2.15
C GLU A 53 -17.57 -7.50 2.80
N ILE A 54 -17.31 -7.60 4.10
CA ILE A 54 -16.45 -6.64 4.81
C ILE A 54 -15.00 -7.10 4.70
N ARG A 55 -14.13 -6.30 4.07
CA ARG A 55 -12.69 -6.57 3.96
C ARG A 55 -11.85 -5.50 4.65
N SER A 56 -10.59 -5.83 4.93
CA SER A 56 -9.62 -4.81 5.33
C SER A 56 -9.37 -3.87 4.16
N TYR A 57 -9.24 -2.58 4.43
CA TYR A 57 -8.83 -1.63 3.39
C TYR A 57 -7.48 -2.02 2.76
N LEU A 58 -6.56 -2.54 3.57
CA LEU A 58 -5.23 -2.96 3.13
C LEU A 58 -5.26 -4.10 2.09
N ASP A 59 -6.30 -4.95 2.10
CA ASP A 59 -6.48 -6.00 1.09
C ASP A 59 -6.70 -5.44 -0.32
N SER A 60 -7.15 -4.18 -0.40
CA SER A 60 -7.46 -3.47 -1.64
C SER A 60 -6.53 -2.30 -1.90
N PHE A 61 -5.46 -2.14 -1.12
CA PHE A 61 -4.54 -1.02 -1.23
C PHE A 61 -3.82 -1.03 -2.59
N PRO A 62 -3.79 0.10 -3.32
CA PRO A 62 -3.38 0.09 -4.74
C PRO A 62 -1.85 0.10 -4.94
N PHE A 63 -1.06 0.23 -3.86
CA PHE A 63 0.40 0.22 -3.92
C PHE A 63 0.94 -1.13 -3.40
N PRO A 64 1.76 -1.84 -4.19
CA PRO A 64 2.29 -3.15 -3.80
C PRO A 64 3.36 -3.06 -2.71
N PHE A 65 4.06 -1.92 -2.60
CA PHE A 65 5.08 -1.67 -1.59
C PHE A 65 4.64 -0.51 -0.71
N TYR A 66 4.40 -0.81 0.56
CA TYR A 66 4.05 0.19 1.56
C TYR A 66 4.66 -0.14 2.90
N VAL A 67 4.83 0.89 3.72
CA VAL A 67 5.30 0.75 5.10
C VAL A 67 4.35 1.48 6.02
N ILE A 68 3.93 0.82 7.09
CA ILE A 68 3.11 1.42 8.14
C ILE A 68 4.04 1.89 9.24
N LEU A 69 4.12 3.20 9.42
CA LEU A 69 5.00 3.87 10.35
C LEU A 69 4.21 4.35 11.56
N ARG A 70 4.48 3.74 12.72
CA ARG A 70 3.83 4.10 14.00
C ARG A 70 4.57 5.11 14.85
N ASP A 71 5.87 5.21 14.63
CA ASP A 71 6.75 6.19 15.26
C ASP A 71 7.49 6.96 14.18
N ILE A 72 7.31 8.27 14.13
CA ILE A 72 7.98 9.10 13.12
C ILE A 72 9.50 9.08 13.28
N ASN A 73 10.00 8.84 14.50
CA ASN A 73 11.42 8.79 14.78
C ASN A 73 12.08 7.54 14.19
N SER A 74 11.31 6.48 13.87
CA SER A 74 11.85 5.28 13.22
C SER A 74 11.92 5.40 11.70
N LEU A 75 11.32 6.45 11.09
CA LEU A 75 11.29 6.64 9.63
C LEU A 75 12.67 6.52 8.97
N PRO A 76 13.75 7.18 9.47
CA PRO A 76 15.05 7.11 8.82
C PRO A 76 15.60 5.68 8.78
N HIS A 77 15.41 4.92 9.86
CA HIS A 77 15.86 3.55 9.97
C HIS A 77 15.04 2.64 9.05
N THR A 78 13.71 2.74 9.11
CA THR A 78 12.79 1.98 8.27
C THR A 78 12.99 2.22 6.78
N LEU A 79 13.25 3.46 6.37
CA LEU A 79 13.58 3.80 4.99
C LEU A 79 14.92 3.19 4.57
N SER A 80 15.92 3.22 5.46
CA SER A 80 17.24 2.62 5.20
C SER A 80 17.13 1.12 4.96
N ASP A 81 16.32 0.42 5.77
CA ASP A 81 16.06 -1.01 5.57
C ASP A 81 15.30 -1.31 4.29
N ALA A 82 14.28 -0.51 3.97
CA ALA A 82 13.52 -0.65 2.73
C ALA A 82 14.41 -0.45 1.49
N LEU A 83 15.31 0.54 1.54
CA LEU A 83 16.31 0.76 0.48
C LEU A 83 17.27 -0.44 0.36
N ARG A 84 17.76 -0.97 1.48
CA ARG A 84 18.61 -2.17 1.47
C ARG A 84 17.91 -3.37 0.84
N GLN A 85 16.67 -3.64 1.25
CA GLN A 85 15.85 -4.72 0.66
C GLN A 85 15.64 -4.52 -0.85
N TRP A 86 15.41 -3.28 -1.29
CA TRP A 86 15.30 -2.98 -2.71
C TRP A 86 16.61 -3.27 -3.46
N PHE A 87 17.75 -2.86 -2.93
CA PHE A 87 19.06 -3.16 -3.53
C PHE A 87 19.31 -4.67 -3.64
N GLU A 88 18.95 -5.44 -2.62
CA GLU A 88 19.06 -6.91 -2.64
C GLU A 88 18.19 -7.53 -3.72
N LEU A 89 16.95 -7.06 -3.88
CA LEU A 89 16.02 -7.53 -4.91
C LEU A 89 16.51 -7.25 -6.33
N VAL A 90 17.07 -6.06 -6.56
CA VAL A 90 17.57 -5.67 -7.90
C VAL A 90 18.87 -6.37 -8.23
N THR A 91 19.79 -6.51 -7.26
CA THR A 91 21.08 -7.18 -7.50
C THR A 91 20.98 -8.70 -7.59
N ALA A 92 20.02 -9.33 -6.89
CA ALA A 92 19.75 -10.76 -7.01
C ALA A 92 19.07 -11.15 -8.34
N ALA A 93 18.40 -10.22 -9.02
CA ALA A 93 17.77 -10.46 -10.31
C ALA A 93 18.77 -10.42 -11.49
N ASP A 94 19.95 -9.84 -11.28
CA ASP A 94 21.05 -9.71 -12.26
C ASP A 94 22.14 -10.79 -12.10
N ALA A 95 21.95 -11.76 -11.19
CA ALA A 95 22.89 -12.85 -10.87
C ALA A 95 22.46 -14.21 -11.46
#